data_AF-A0A3B4HC65-F1
#
_entry.id   AF-A0A3B4HC65-F1
#
_cell.length_a   1.000
_cell.length_b   1.000
_cell.length_c   1.000
_cell.angle_alpha   90.00
_cell.angle_beta   90.00
_cell.angle_gamma   90.00
#
_symmetry.space_group_name_H-M   'P 1'
#
loop_
_entity.id
_entity.type
_entity.pdbx_description
1 polymer ?
#
loop_
_entity_poly.entity_id
_entity_poly.type
_entity_poly.pdbx_seq_one_letter_code
_entity_poly.pdbx_strand_id
1 'polypeptide(L)'
;LDLMVGEEASECRSMLEMSYPMENGMNAWTSTQKNARYEPILLTEPPMNPTKNREKIAEIMFEKYQFYGIYVAIQAVLTLYAQGERARNAAQK
;
A
#
# COMPACT_ATOMS: atom_id res chain seq x y z
N LEU A 1 17.60 12.71 -14.68
CA LEU A 1 16.29 13.37 -14.44
C LEU A 1 15.83 12.90 -13.08
N ASP A 2 15.80 13.80 -12.12
CA ASP A 2 15.40 13.48 -10.75
C ASP A 2 13.88 13.24 -10.72
N LEU A 3 13.47 12.10 -10.14
CA LEU A 3 12.08 11.71 -9.97
C LEU A 3 11.57 12.32 -8.65
N MET A 4 10.58 13.21 -8.73
CA MET A 4 9.89 13.74 -7.56
C MET A 4 8.68 12.85 -7.22
N VAL A 5 8.43 12.60 -5.93
CA VAL A 5 7.33 11.74 -5.46
C VAL A 5 6.57 12.42 -4.33
N GLY A 6 5.25 12.30 -4.32
CA GLY A 6 4.42 12.80 -3.22
C GLY A 6 4.27 14.33 -3.21
N GLU A 7 4.44 14.94 -2.05
CA GLU A 7 4.22 16.39 -1.84
C GLU A 7 5.17 17.24 -2.71
N GLU A 8 6.44 16.83 -2.82
CA GLU A 8 7.44 17.49 -3.68
C GLU A 8 7.00 17.57 -5.15
N ALA A 9 6.38 16.49 -5.66
CA ALA A 9 5.84 16.46 -7.01
C ALA A 9 4.56 17.31 -7.14
N SER A 10 3.75 17.40 -6.08
CA SER A 10 2.53 18.20 -6.06
C SER A 10 2.83 19.70 -6.07
N GLU A 11 3.84 20.15 -5.34
CA GLU A 11 4.28 21.55 -5.31
C GLU A 11 4.80 22.02 -6.68
N CYS A 12 5.54 21.14 -7.37
CA CYS A 12 6.09 21.43 -8.69
C CYS A 12 5.20 20.96 -9.85
N ARG A 13 3.91 20.66 -9.62
CA ARG A 13 2.99 20.04 -10.59
C ARG A 13 2.91 20.76 -11.94
N SER A 14 3.07 22.09 -11.96
CA SER A 14 3.04 22.89 -13.19
C SER A 14 4.28 22.72 -14.07
N MET A 15 5.38 22.23 -13.49
CA MET A 15 6.68 22.05 -14.14
C MET A 15 7.03 20.58 -14.40
N LEU A 16 6.15 19.65 -14.02
CA LEU A 16 6.40 18.21 -14.07
C LEU A 16 5.37 17.49 -14.94
N GLU A 17 5.81 16.43 -15.60
CA GLU A 17 4.91 15.46 -16.22
C GLU A 17 4.38 14.50 -15.13
N MET A 18 3.13 14.70 -14.75
CA MET A 18 2.47 13.95 -13.67
C MET A 18 2.10 12.53 -14.10
N SER A 19 2.52 11.53 -13.32
CA SER A 19 2.01 10.16 -13.44
C SER A 19 1.38 9.71 -12.11
N TYR A 20 0.21 9.08 -12.20
CA TYR A 20 -0.49 8.53 -11.03
C TYR A 20 -0.30 7.01 -11.04
N PRO A 21 0.54 6.48 -10.15
CA PRO A 21 0.78 5.05 -10.10
C PRO A 21 -0.40 4.29 -9.48
N MET A 22 -1.53 4.93 -9.15
CA MET A 22 -2.73 4.24 -8.68
C MET A 22 -3.98 4.72 -9.42
N GLU A 23 -4.73 3.81 -10.02
CA GLU A 23 -6.01 4.04 -10.68
C GLU A 23 -7.03 3.05 -10.11
N ASN A 24 -8.18 3.54 -9.61
CA ASN A 24 -9.20 2.73 -8.93
C ASN A 24 -8.67 1.86 -7.77
N GLY A 25 -7.61 2.31 -7.08
CA GLY A 25 -6.98 1.55 -5.99
C GLY A 25 -6.12 0.37 -6.44
N MET A 26 -5.91 0.21 -7.75
CA MET A 26 -4.93 -0.70 -8.36
C MET A 26 -3.71 0.10 -8.81
N ASN A 27 -2.54 -0.50 -8.83
CA ASN A 27 -1.30 0.26 -8.84
C ASN A 27 -0.19 -0.22 -9.79
N ALA A 28 0.66 0.73 -10.18
CA ALA A 28 1.91 0.62 -10.91
C ALA A 28 3.08 0.75 -9.91
N TRP A 29 3.75 -0.38 -9.66
CA TRP A 29 4.52 -0.67 -8.45
C TRP A 29 6.00 -0.20 -8.43
N THR A 30 6.30 1.06 -8.76
CA THR A 30 7.71 1.44 -8.97
C THR A 30 8.45 2.07 -7.78
N SER A 31 7.80 2.54 -6.71
CA SER A 31 8.47 3.48 -5.79
C SER A 31 8.22 3.27 -4.29
N THR A 32 8.67 2.16 -3.69
CA THR A 32 8.68 2.01 -2.22
C THR A 32 10.02 1.44 -1.74
N GLN A 33 10.94 2.28 -1.25
CA GLN A 33 12.14 1.78 -0.57
C GLN A 33 12.43 2.57 0.72
N LYS A 34 12.28 1.89 1.86
CA LYS A 34 13.09 2.09 3.07
C LYS A 34 13.02 0.82 3.93
N ASN A 35 14.19 0.21 4.17
CA ASN A 35 14.47 -0.88 5.13
C ASN A 35 13.53 -2.11 5.14
N ALA A 36 13.24 -2.67 3.97
CA ALA A 36 12.37 -3.84 3.80
C ALA A 36 12.90 -5.16 4.42
N ARG A 37 14.21 -5.28 4.66
CA ARG A 37 14.83 -6.58 4.97
C ARG A 37 14.57 -7.14 6.36
N TYR A 38 14.17 -6.31 7.34
CA TYR A 38 14.14 -6.72 8.74
C TYR A 38 12.75 -6.70 9.39
N GLU A 39 11.73 -6.17 8.70
CA GLU A 39 10.37 -6.08 9.24
C GLU A 39 9.37 -6.65 8.23
N PRO A 40 8.36 -7.42 8.68
CA PRO A 40 7.27 -7.84 7.80
C PRO A 40 6.41 -6.63 7.42
N ILE A 41 5.87 -6.63 6.20
CA ILE A 41 5.00 -5.57 5.70
C ILE A 41 3.53 -5.99 5.64
N LEU A 42 2.67 -5.11 6.13
CA LEU A 42 1.22 -5.18 5.95
C LEU A 42 0.82 -4.33 4.75
N LEU A 43 0.14 -4.93 3.78
CA LEU A 43 -0.39 -4.27 2.59
C LEU A 43 -1.92 -4.36 2.59
N THR A 44 -2.56 -3.39 1.94
CA THR A 44 -4.01 -3.37 1.79
C THR A 44 -4.40 -3.50 0.33
N GLU A 45 -5.47 -4.23 0.04
CA GLU A 45 -6.06 -4.33 -1.29
C GLU A 45 -7.57 -4.00 -1.31
N PRO A 46 -8.10 -3.54 -2.46
CA PRO A 46 -9.53 -3.28 -2.59
C PRO A 46 -10.36 -4.58 -2.53
N PRO A 47 -11.67 -4.48 -2.20
CA PRO A 47 -12.57 -5.63 -2.33
C PRO A 47 -12.59 -6.12 -3.78
N MET A 48 -12.66 -7.44 -3.95
CA MET A 48 -12.68 -8.11 -5.27
C MET A 48 -11.42 -7.89 -6.12
N ASN A 49 -10.26 -7.61 -5.52
CA ASN A 49 -8.99 -7.59 -6.24
C ASN A 49 -8.71 -8.98 -6.89
N PRO A 50 -8.46 -9.06 -8.21
CA PRO A 50 -8.12 -10.32 -8.85
C PRO A 50 -6.90 -10.99 -8.21
N THR A 51 -6.93 -12.32 -8.07
CA THR A 51 -5.83 -13.10 -7.50
C THR A 51 -4.50 -12.84 -8.19
N LYS A 52 -4.52 -12.65 -9.51
CA LYS A 52 -3.31 -12.33 -10.30
C LYS A 52 -2.61 -11.05 -9.85
N ASN A 53 -3.37 -10.02 -9.44
CA ASN A 53 -2.78 -8.80 -8.90
C ASN A 53 -2.14 -9.07 -7.55
N ARG A 54 -2.79 -9.87 -6.70
CA ARG A 54 -2.26 -10.27 -5.40
C ARG A 54 -0.98 -11.11 -5.53
N GLU A 55 -0.91 -12.00 -6.53
CA GLU A 55 0.31 -12.73 -6.87
C GLU A 55 1.42 -11.77 -7.32
N LYS A 56 1.09 -10.78 -8.15
CA LYS A 56 2.07 -9.77 -8.58
C LYS A 56 2.58 -8.91 -7.43
N ILE A 57 1.73 -8.61 -6.44
CA ILE A 57 2.13 -7.96 -5.18
C ILE A 57 3.19 -8.79 -4.48
N ALA A 58 2.90 -10.09 -4.30
CA ALA A 58 3.80 -10.99 -3.60
C ALA A 58 5.15 -11.10 -4.32
N GLU A 59 5.14 -11.31 -5.63
CA GLU A 59 6.33 -11.34 -6.48
C GLU A 59 7.19 -10.09 -6.28
N ILE A 60 6.60 -8.90 -6.40
CA ILE A 60 7.34 -7.64 -6.29
C ILE A 60 7.90 -7.44 -4.88
N MET A 61 7.13 -7.76 -3.84
CA MET A 61 7.55 -7.54 -2.46
C MET A 61 8.67 -8.48 -2.03
N PHE A 62 8.65 -9.74 -2.47
CA PHE A 62 9.71 -10.70 -2.20
C PHE A 62 10.92 -10.50 -3.10
N GLU A 63 10.73 -10.37 -4.42
CA GLU A 63 11.84 -10.38 -5.37
C GLU A 63 12.50 -9.01 -5.53
N LYS A 64 11.71 -7.94 -5.66
CA LYS A 64 12.24 -6.59 -5.87
C LYS A 64 12.59 -5.89 -4.56
N TYR A 65 11.73 -6.00 -3.55
CA TYR A 65 11.91 -5.29 -2.29
C TYR A 65 12.52 -6.14 -1.17
N GLN A 66 12.59 -7.47 -1.34
CA GLN A 66 13.23 -8.38 -0.40
C GLN A 66 12.68 -8.30 1.03
N PHE A 67 11.36 -8.12 1.17
CA PHE A 67 10.69 -8.25 2.45
C PHE A 67 10.76 -9.71 2.95
N TYR A 68 11.02 -9.90 4.25
CA TYR A 68 11.05 -11.24 4.87
C TYR A 68 9.66 -11.88 5.00
N GLY A 69 8.62 -11.06 5.11
CA GLY A 69 7.24 -11.53 5.21
C GLY A 69 6.25 -10.45 4.77
N ILE A 70 5.15 -10.89 4.19
CA ILE A 70 4.06 -10.02 3.74
C ILE A 70 2.73 -10.53 4.27
N TYR A 71 1.82 -9.61 4.57
CA TYR A 71 0.41 -9.91 4.76
C TYR A 71 -0.43 -8.93 3.94
N VAL A 72 -1.41 -9.44 3.19
CA VAL A 72 -2.29 -8.62 2.34
C VAL A 72 -3.71 -8.70 2.88
N ALA A 73 -4.23 -7.58 3.36
CA ALA A 73 -5.54 -7.48 3.99
C ALA A 73 -6.53 -6.69 3.13
N ILE A 74 -7.81 -7.07 3.18
CA ILE A 74 -8.88 -6.34 2.48
C ILE A 74 -9.22 -5.07 3.27
N GLN A 75 -9.26 -3.93 2.61
CA GLN A 75 -9.52 -2.61 3.23
C GLN A 75 -10.80 -2.57 4.07
N ALA A 76 -11.90 -3.14 3.55
CA ALA A 76 -13.18 -3.18 4.26
C ALA A 76 -13.10 -3.99 5.56
N VAL A 77 -12.35 -5.09 5.56
CA VAL A 77 -12.16 -5.96 6.74
C VAL A 77 -11.35 -5.23 7.81
N LEU A 78 -10.27 -4.54 7.43
CA LEU A 78 -9.49 -3.72 8.37
C LEU A 78 -10.34 -2.61 8.99
N THR A 79 -11.24 -2.01 8.21
CA THR A 79 -12.15 -0.96 8.68
C THR A 79 -13.11 -1.50 9.74
N LEU A 80 -13.70 -2.68 9.48
CA LEU A 80 -14.59 -3.35 10.44
C LEU A 80 -13.85 -3.75 11.72
N TYR A 81 -12.64 -4.29 11.60
CA TYR A 81 -11.82 -4.67 12.76
C TYR A 81 -11.53 -3.46 13.66
N ALA A 82 -11.11 -2.33 13.07
CA ALA A 82 -10.84 -1.11 13.81
C ALA A 82 -12.10 -0.55 14.50
N GLN A 83 -13.27 -0.67 13.88
CA GLN A 83 -14.54 -0.29 14.48
C GLN A 83 -14.94 -1.20 15.65
N GLY A 84 -14.77 -2.52 15.50
CA GLY A 84 -15.03 -3.48 16.58
C GLY A 84 -14.16 -3.25 17.81
N GLU A 85 -12.87 -2.96 17.61
CA GLU A 85 -11.95 -2.58 18.69
C GLU A 85 -12.37 -1.29 19.38
N ARG A 86 -12.80 -0.27 18.61
CA ARG A 86 -13.34 0.97 19.19
C ARG A 86 -14.60 0.73 20.01
N ALA A 87 -15.53 -0.09 19.52
CA ALA A 87 -16.75 -0.43 20.22
C ALA A 87 -16.47 -1.18 21.54
N ARG A 88 -15.53 -2.13 21.52
CA ARG A 88 -15.08 -2.86 22.70
C ARG A 88 -14.47 -1.92 23.76
N ASN A 89 -13.59 -1.02 23.33
CA ASN A 89 -12.94 -0.07 24.23
C ASN A 89 -13.91 0.99 24.79
N ALA A 90 -14.99 1.31 24.05
CA ALA A 90 -16.06 2.18 24.54
C ALA A 90 -16.97 1.49 25.56
N ALA A 91 -17.20 0.18 25.45
CA ALA A 91 -18.03 -0.59 26.39
C ALA A 91 -17.32 -0.92 27.72
N GLN A 92 -16.00 -0.72 27.81
CA GLN A 92 -15.21 -0.90 29.03
C GLN A 92 -15.02 0.39 29.85
N LYS A 93 -15.60 1.51 29.39
CA LYS A 93 -15.67 2.79 30.12
C LYS A 93 -17.06 3.03 30.67
#